data_AF-A0A1G1HBH7-F1
#
_entry.id   AF-A0A1G1HBH7-F1
#
_cell.length_a   1.000
_cell.length_b   1.000
_cell.length_c   1.000
_cell.angle_alpha   90.00
_cell.angle_beta   90.00
_cell.angle_gamma   90.00
#
_symmetry.space_group_name_H-M   'P 1'
#
loop_
_entity.id
_entity.type
_entity.pdbx_description
1 polymer ?
#
loop_
_entity_poly.entity_id
_entity_poly.type
_entity_poly.pdbx_seq_one_letter_code
_entity_poly.pdbx_strand_id
1 'polypeptide(L)'
;MLLCICFGTLLIILSGLWSNLVFSSRFGSFTLTNVLEYFQIFILTTSLILSYIITYSAIEADSPSLLIVREVADAGPNGLKEEKLKAELNKDFLIEPRLRDLIVDKMVYVHGDKYRLTSKGFLIAKIFVLSRKLLNAPKGG
;
A
#
# COMPACT_ATOMS: atom_id res chain seq x y z
N MET A 1 -10.33 4.95 -7.83
CA MET A 1 -11.53 4.97 -6.97
C MET A 1 -11.19 5.16 -5.49
N LEU A 2 -10.29 4.37 -4.88
CA LEU A 2 -9.89 4.54 -3.47
C LEU A 2 -9.21 5.88 -3.15
N LEU A 3 -8.39 6.42 -4.06
CA LEU A 3 -7.81 7.75 -3.90
C LEU A 3 -8.90 8.82 -3.72
N CYS A 4 -9.97 8.74 -4.52
CA CYS A 4 -11.13 9.64 -4.43
C CYS A 4 -11.89 9.47 -3.11
N ILE A 5 -11.95 8.24 -2.56
CA ILE A 5 -12.55 7.97 -1.24
C ILE A 5 -11.70 8.59 -0.14
N CYS A 6 -10.37 8.45 -0.18
CA CYS A 6 -9.46 9.11 0.77
C CYS A 6 -9.59 10.64 0.73
N PHE A 7 -9.52 11.24 -0.47
CA PHE A 7 -9.71 12.68 -0.64
C PHE A 7 -11.10 13.13 -0.21
N GLY A 8 -12.14 12.34 -0.48
CA GLY A 8 -13.51 12.57 -0.02
C GLY A 8 -13.61 12.57 1.50
N THR A 9 -13.04 11.58 2.18
CA THR A 9 -13.01 11.52 3.65
C THR A 9 -12.25 12.69 4.27
N LEU A 10 -11.13 13.11 3.65
CA LEU A 10 -10.36 14.27 4.10
C LEU A 10 -11.14 15.57 3.94
N LEU A 11 -11.87 15.75 2.83
CA LEU A 11 -12.72 16.91 2.58
C LEU A 11 -13.94 16.96 3.52
N ILE A 12 -14.56 15.81 3.83
CA ILE A 12 -15.67 15.72 4.78
C ILE A 12 -15.19 16.07 6.20
N ILE A 13 -14.02 15.60 6.60
CA ILE A 13 -13.43 15.93 7.90
C ILE A 13 -13.08 17.43 7.96
N LEU A 14 -12.45 17.99 6.93
CA LEU A 14 -12.16 19.43 6.85
C LEU A 14 -13.44 20.28 6.87
N SER A 15 -14.49 19.85 6.17
CA SER A 15 -15.80 20.51 6.15
C SER A 15 -16.53 20.40 7.50
N GLY A 16 -16.42 19.25 8.18
CA GLY A 16 -16.93 19.02 9.53
C GLY A 16 -16.23 19.87 10.59
N LEU A 17 -14.90 20.04 10.45
CA LEU A 17 -14.11 20.92 11.31
C LEU A 17 -14.44 22.41 11.05
N TRP A 18 -14.63 22.80 9.79
CA TRP A 18 -15.02 24.16 9.41
C TRP A 18 -16.44 24.52 9.88
N SER A 19 -17.39 23.59 9.75
CA SER A 19 -18.77 23.78 10.20
C SER A 19 -18.89 23.81 11.73
N ASN A 20 -18.09 23.04 12.48
CA ASN A 20 -18.01 23.16 13.93
C ASN A 20 -17.42 24.52 14.39
N LEU A 21 -16.47 25.09 13.63
CA LEU A 21 -15.92 26.42 13.91
C LEU A 21 -16.98 27.54 13.76
N VAL A 22 -17.98 27.33 12.89
CA VAL A 22 -19.06 28.28 12.60
C VAL A 22 -20.33 28.02 13.45
N PHE A 23 -20.54 26.78 13.92
CA PHE A 23 -21.80 26.32 14.54
C PHE A 23 -21.67 26.01 16.05
N SER A 24 -20.91 26.82 16.79
CA SER A 24 -20.67 26.66 18.24
C SER A 24 -21.88 27.05 19.14
N SER A 25 -23.11 26.63 18.82
CA SER A 25 -24.26 26.96 19.68
C SER A 25 -25.37 25.92 19.85
N ARG A 26 -25.25 24.66 19.38
CA ARG A 26 -26.37 23.70 19.51
C ARG A 26 -26.11 22.28 20.00
N PHE A 27 -24.88 21.82 20.22
CA PHE A 27 -24.63 20.50 20.82
C PHE A 27 -23.58 20.59 21.93
N GLY A 28 -23.96 20.17 23.14
CA GLY A 28 -23.14 20.28 24.33
C GLY A 28 -21.86 19.42 24.31
N SER A 29 -20.81 19.99 24.90
CA SER A 29 -19.65 19.33 25.52
C SER A 29 -18.52 18.75 24.66
N PHE A 30 -18.53 18.86 23.34
CA PHE A 30 -17.35 18.61 22.50
C PHE A 30 -16.96 19.84 21.69
N THR A 31 -16.64 20.94 22.38
CA THR A 31 -16.09 22.13 21.73
C THR A 31 -14.57 21.99 21.65
N LEU A 32 -14.05 21.74 20.45
CA LEU A 32 -12.62 21.89 20.14
C LEU A 32 -12.27 23.38 20.27
N THR A 33 -11.81 23.79 21.44
CA THR A 33 -11.56 25.21 21.73
C THR A 33 -10.17 25.65 21.30
N ASN A 34 -9.23 24.72 21.12
CA ASN A 34 -7.84 25.04 20.84
C ASN A 34 -7.46 24.72 19.40
N VAL A 35 -6.82 25.68 18.71
CA VAL A 35 -6.21 25.51 17.37
C VAL A 35 -5.24 24.32 17.35
N LEU A 36 -4.61 24.01 18.49
CA LEU A 36 -3.71 22.88 18.65
C LEU A 36 -4.42 21.52 18.52
N GLU A 37 -5.66 21.40 19.00
CA GLU A 37 -6.44 20.16 18.91
C GLU A 37 -6.81 19.86 17.46
N TYR A 38 -7.16 20.90 16.69
CA TYR A 38 -7.37 20.79 15.24
C TYR A 38 -6.10 20.33 14.51
N PHE A 39 -4.94 20.87 14.88
CA PHE A 39 -3.67 20.47 14.29
C PHE A 39 -3.31 19.02 14.61
N GLN A 40 -3.56 18.57 15.84
CA GLN A 40 -3.36 17.17 16.23
C GLN A 40 -4.28 16.21 15.48
N ILE A 41 -5.57 16.53 15.36
CA ILE A 41 -6.53 15.73 14.59
C ILE A 41 -6.12 15.67 13.12
N PHE A 42 -5.68 16.80 12.56
CA PHE A 42 -5.20 16.87 11.19
C PHE A 42 -4.01 15.93 10.97
N ILE A 43 -2.94 16.05 11.79
CA ILE A 43 -1.76 15.18 11.68
C ILE A 43 -2.13 13.70 11.84
N LEU A 44 -2.94 13.36 12.84
CA LEU A 44 -3.35 11.98 13.09
C LEU A 44 -4.11 11.40 11.90
N THR A 45 -5.08 12.14 11.38
CA THR A 45 -5.90 11.74 10.23
C THR A 45 -5.03 11.57 8.99
N THR A 46 -4.14 12.51 8.72
CA THR A 46 -3.20 12.43 7.61
C THR A 46 -2.28 11.21 7.75
N SER A 47 -1.74 10.95 8.94
CA SER A 47 -0.90 9.78 9.22
C SER A 47 -1.63 8.47 8.93
N LEU A 48 -2.88 8.34 9.38
CA LEU A 48 -3.74 7.18 9.12
C LEU A 48 -4.01 6.99 7.62
N ILE A 49 -4.34 8.07 6.91
CA ILE A 49 -4.59 8.01 5.46
C ILE A 49 -3.33 7.59 4.71
N LEU A 50 -2.16 8.16 5.06
CA LEU A 50 -0.89 7.77 4.42
C LEU A 50 -0.55 6.31 4.71
N SER A 51 -0.69 5.87 5.96
CA SER A 51 -0.48 4.46 6.35
C SER A 51 -1.39 3.54 5.54
N TYR A 52 -2.66 3.91 5.37
CA TYR A 52 -3.62 3.16 4.58
C TYR A 52 -3.23 3.08 3.10
N ILE A 53 -2.89 4.22 2.47
CA ILE A 53 -2.51 4.28 1.06
C ILE A 53 -1.27 3.41 0.80
N ILE A 54 -0.23 3.53 1.64
CA ILE A 54 1.01 2.75 1.49
C ILE A 54 0.72 1.26 1.65
N THR A 55 -0.03 0.87 2.68
CA THR A 55 -0.34 -0.54 2.96
C THR A 55 -1.20 -1.14 1.86
N TYR A 56 -2.21 -0.42 1.39
CA TYR A 56 -3.11 -0.91 0.35
C TYR A 56 -2.39 -1.05 -1.00
N SER A 57 -1.58 -0.07 -1.39
CA SER A 57 -0.78 -0.15 -2.61
C SER A 57 0.17 -1.35 -2.60
N ALA A 58 0.77 -1.66 -1.45
CA ALA A 58 1.64 -2.83 -1.31
C ALA A 58 0.89 -4.16 -1.41
N ILE A 59 -0.40 -4.19 -1.04
CA ILE A 59 -1.25 -5.39 -1.12
C ILE A 59 -1.83 -5.58 -2.53
N GLU A 60 -2.28 -4.50 -3.16
CA GLU A 60 -3.02 -4.56 -4.44
C GLU A 60 -2.11 -4.61 -5.66
N ALA A 61 -0.99 -3.88 -5.66
CA ALA A 61 -0.08 -3.81 -6.82
C ALA A 61 0.63 -5.14 -7.12
N ASP A 62 0.62 -6.08 -6.17
CA ASP A 62 1.50 -7.25 -6.17
C ASP A 62 0.79 -8.59 -5.96
N SER A 63 -0.54 -8.64 -5.98
CA SER A 63 -1.31 -9.87 -5.71
C SER A 63 -1.50 -10.73 -6.98
N PRO A 64 -0.86 -11.91 -7.07
CA PRO A 64 -1.06 -12.83 -8.20
C PRO A 64 -2.51 -13.33 -8.27
N SER A 65 -3.18 -13.42 -7.11
CA SER A 65 -4.59 -13.82 -7.00
C SER A 65 -5.52 -12.82 -7.67
N LEU A 66 -5.26 -11.52 -7.53
CA LEU A 66 -6.08 -10.50 -8.18
C LEU A 66 -5.89 -10.52 -9.70
N LEU A 67 -4.66 -10.77 -10.16
CA LEU A 67 -4.37 -10.97 -11.57
C LEU A 67 -5.10 -12.21 -12.14
N ILE A 68 -5.10 -13.33 -11.42
CA ILE A 68 -5.87 -14.52 -11.79
C ILE A 68 -7.37 -14.19 -11.92
N VAL A 69 -7.96 -13.53 -10.93
CA VAL A 69 -9.39 -13.19 -10.96
C VAL A 69 -9.71 -12.27 -12.14
N ARG A 70 -8.84 -11.30 -12.42
CA ARG A 70 -8.99 -10.40 -13.57
C ARG A 70 -8.93 -11.15 -14.90
N GLU A 71 -7.91 -11.97 -15.12
CA GLU A 71 -7.75 -12.71 -16.38
C GLU A 71 -8.90 -13.71 -16.60
N VAL A 72 -9.39 -14.32 -15.53
CA VAL A 72 -10.59 -15.19 -15.60
C VAL A 72 -11.85 -14.37 -15.90
N ALA A 73 -12.00 -13.18 -15.32
CA ALA A 73 -13.13 -12.29 -15.61
C ALA A 73 -13.10 -11.79 -17.05
N ASP A 74 -11.93 -11.40 -17.56
CA ASP A 74 -11.74 -10.90 -18.94
C ASP A 74 -11.97 -12.01 -19.99
N ALA A 75 -11.72 -13.27 -19.65
CA ALA A 75 -12.03 -14.42 -20.51
C ALA A 75 -13.55 -14.69 -20.66
N GLY A 76 -14.38 -14.15 -19.76
CA GLY A 76 -15.83 -14.24 -19.82
C GLY A 76 -16.38 -15.68 -19.77
N PRO A 77 -17.57 -15.95 -20.34
CA PRO A 77 -18.24 -17.25 -20.21
C PRO A 77 -17.52 -18.42 -20.90
N ASN A 78 -16.54 -18.15 -21.75
CA ASN A 78 -15.72 -19.18 -22.41
C ASN A 78 -14.60 -19.72 -21.51
N GLY A 79 -14.31 -19.04 -20.39
CA GLY A 79 -13.25 -19.42 -19.46
C GLY A 79 -11.84 -19.22 -20.04
N LEU A 80 -10.85 -19.24 -19.14
CA LEU A 80 -9.44 -19.08 -19.50
C LEU A 80 -8.76 -20.45 -19.55
N LYS A 81 -8.02 -20.73 -20.64
CA LYS A 81 -7.20 -21.95 -20.72
C LYS A 81 -6.05 -21.88 -19.72
N GLU A 82 -5.84 -22.97 -18.98
CA GLU A 82 -4.81 -23.10 -17.95
C GLU A 82 -3.40 -22.79 -18.48
N GLU A 83 -3.09 -23.20 -19.71
CA GLU A 83 -1.80 -22.94 -20.36
C GLU A 83 -1.51 -21.45 -20.55
N LYS A 84 -2.55 -20.67 -20.89
CA LYS A 84 -2.44 -19.22 -21.07
C LYS A 84 -2.23 -18.52 -19.72
N LEU A 85 -2.98 -18.95 -18.70
CA LEU A 85 -2.82 -18.45 -17.33
C LEU A 85 -1.43 -18.76 -16.76
N LYS A 86 -0.89 -19.97 -17.00
CA LYS A 86 0.47 -20.35 -16.59
C LYS A 86 1.55 -19.57 -17.34
N ALA A 87 1.33 -19.25 -18.61
CA ALA A 87 2.27 -18.44 -19.39
C ALA A 87 2.33 -16.98 -18.89
N GLU A 88 1.20 -16.42 -18.45
CA GLU A 88 1.14 -15.07 -17.87
C GLU A 88 1.64 -15.02 -16.42
N LEU A 89 1.42 -16.07 -15.63
CA LEU A 89 1.94 -16.21 -14.26
C LEU A 89 3.36 -16.80 -14.18
N ASN A 90 4.04 -16.98 -15.31
CA ASN A 90 5.35 -17.62 -15.32
C ASN A 90 6.35 -16.85 -14.43
N LYS A 91 7.33 -17.57 -13.87
CA LYS A 91 8.29 -17.01 -12.90
C LYS A 91 8.95 -15.71 -13.36
N ASP A 92 9.17 -15.55 -14.66
CA ASP A 92 9.80 -14.36 -15.22
C ASP A 92 8.91 -13.12 -15.12
N PHE A 93 7.59 -13.25 -15.28
CA PHE A 93 6.67 -12.12 -15.17
C PHE A 93 6.60 -11.54 -13.74
N LEU A 94 6.70 -12.39 -12.71
CA LEU A 94 6.65 -11.92 -11.32
C LEU A 94 8.02 -11.54 -10.76
N ILE A 95 9.09 -12.20 -11.19
CA ILE A 95 10.43 -11.98 -10.63
C ILE A 95 11.15 -10.84 -11.36
N GLU A 96 11.04 -10.76 -12.70
CA GLU A 96 11.82 -9.81 -13.50
C GLU A 96 11.46 -8.35 -13.19
N PRO A 97 10.18 -7.93 -13.10
CA PRO A 97 9.84 -6.56 -12.73
C PRO A 97 10.34 -6.21 -11.33
N ARG A 98 10.17 -7.12 -10.36
CA ARG A 98 10.61 -6.91 -8.98
C ARG A 98 12.13 -6.79 -8.87
N LEU A 99 12.86 -7.61 -9.62
CA LEU A 99 14.32 -7.56 -9.63
C LEU A 99 14.83 -6.29 -10.32
N ARG A 100 14.16 -5.86 -11.39
CA ARG A 100 14.43 -4.59 -12.05
C ARG A 100 14.18 -3.41 -11.11
N ASP A 101 13.08 -3.41 -10.37
CA ASP A 101 12.78 -2.37 -9.38
C ASP A 101 13.85 -2.30 -8.28
N LEU A 102 14.29 -3.46 -7.77
CA LEU A 102 15.40 -3.54 -6.81
C LEU A 102 16.73 -3.01 -7.37
N ILE A 103 16.98 -3.17 -8.67
CA ILE A 103 18.17 -2.62 -9.33
C ILE A 103 18.04 -1.10 -9.51
N VAL A 104 16.89 -0.62 -9.99
CA VAL A 104 16.59 0.81 -10.16
C VAL A 104 16.68 1.55 -8.82
N ASP A 105 16.16 0.97 -7.75
CA ASP A 105 16.20 1.52 -6.39
C ASP A 105 17.57 1.38 -5.71
N LYS A 106 18.56 0.83 -6.42
CA LYS A 106 19.93 0.59 -5.95
C LYS A 106 19.98 -0.29 -4.70
N MET A 107 19.03 -1.22 -4.55
CA MET A 107 19.01 -2.21 -3.48
C MET A 107 19.78 -3.48 -3.87
N VAL A 108 19.77 -3.81 -5.16
CA VAL A 108 20.49 -4.94 -5.77
C VAL A 108 21.37 -4.43 -6.90
N TYR A 109 22.51 -5.08 -7.11
CA TYR A 109 23.37 -4.86 -8.28
C TYR A 109 23.82 -6.20 -8.86
N VAL A 110 24.16 -6.19 -10.15
CA VAL A 110 24.65 -7.36 -10.88
C VAL A 110 26.16 -7.37 -10.84
N HIS A 111 26.76 -8.49 -10.41
CA HIS A 111 28.21 -8.69 -10.42
C HIS A 111 28.54 -10.02 -11.10
N GLY A 112 28.87 -9.97 -12.39
CA GLY A 112 28.98 -11.16 -13.24
C GLY A 112 27.60 -11.77 -13.45
N ASP A 113 27.46 -13.06 -13.17
CA ASP A 113 26.19 -13.82 -13.29
C ASP A 113 25.43 -13.91 -11.95
N LYS A 114 25.67 -12.97 -11.02
CA LYS A 114 25.09 -13.02 -9.66
C LYS A 114 24.52 -11.67 -9.24
N TYR A 115 23.33 -11.70 -8.65
CA TYR A 115 22.72 -10.56 -7.97
C TYR A 115 23.27 -10.44 -6.55
N ARG A 116 23.69 -9.24 -6.16
CA ARG A 116 24.19 -8.93 -4.82
C ARG A 116 23.45 -7.75 -4.23
N LEU A 117 23.26 -7.75 -2.91
CA LEU A 117 22.67 -6.63 -2.19
C LEU A 117 23.68 -5.50 -2.02
N THR A 118 23.24 -4.26 -2.22
CA THR A 118 24.00 -3.08 -1.77
C THR A 118 23.90 -2.93 -0.25
N SER A 119 24.67 -2.03 0.35
CA SER A 119 24.54 -1.70 1.78
C SER A 119 23.13 -1.21 2.14
N LYS A 120 22.47 -0.47 1.23
CA LYS A 120 21.06 -0.04 1.37
C LYS A 120 20.13 -1.25 1.37
N GLY A 121 20.27 -2.14 0.37
CA GLY A 121 19.46 -3.35 0.26
C GLY A 121 19.63 -4.27 1.47
N PHE A 122 20.85 -4.40 1.99
CA PHE A 122 21.14 -5.19 3.18
C PHE A 122 20.45 -4.64 4.44
N LEU A 123 20.46 -3.32 4.64
CA LEU A 123 19.81 -2.68 5.79
C LEU A 123 18.29 -2.90 5.75
N ILE A 124 17.67 -2.69 4.59
CA ILE A 124 16.23 -2.91 4.39
C ILE A 124 15.87 -4.39 4.60
N ALA A 125 16.63 -5.31 4.01
CA ALA A 125 16.41 -6.75 4.19
C ALA A 125 16.49 -7.15 5.68
N LYS A 126 17.41 -6.56 6.45
CA LYS A 126 17.55 -6.82 7.89
C LYS A 126 16.33 -6.33 8.68
N ILE A 127 15.79 -5.15 8.37
CA ILE A 127 14.56 -4.65 8.99
C ILE A 127 13.40 -5.60 8.70
N PHE A 128 13.26 -6.05 7.45
CA PHE A 128 12.19 -6.94 7.03
C PHE A 128 12.26 -8.32 7.70
N VAL A 129 13.46 -8.86 7.85
CA VAL A 129 13.68 -10.11 8.59
C VAL A 129 13.35 -9.94 10.07
N LEU A 130 13.68 -8.79 10.66
CA LEU A 130 13.39 -8.50 12.07
C LEU A 130 11.88 -8.36 12.31
N SER A 131 11.17 -7.59 11.48
CA SER A 131 9.72 -7.42 11.60
C SER A 131 8.98 -8.75 11.43
N ARG A 132 9.42 -9.60 10.47
CA ARG A 132 8.81 -10.92 10.27
C ARG A 132 9.00 -11.85 11.47
N LYS A 133 10.17 -11.81 12.12
CA LYS A 133 10.42 -12.57 13.35
C LYS A 133 9.50 -12.11 14.49
N LEU A 134 9.25 -10.81 14.60
CA LEU A 134 8.32 -10.26 15.58
C LEU A 134 6.89 -10.76 15.35
N LEU A 135 6.48 -10.85 14.07
CA LEU A 135 5.13 -11.24 13.66
C LEU A 135 4.93 -12.76 13.55
N ASN A 136 5.99 -13.56 13.76
CA ASN A 136 5.97 -15.02 13.67
C ASN A 136 5.35 -15.56 12.35
N ALA A 137 5.52 -14.82 11.25
CA ALA A 137 4.86 -15.13 9.98
C ALA A 137 5.56 -16.31 9.26
N PRO A 138 4.79 -17.22 8.64
CA PRO A 138 5.32 -18.38 7.91
C PRO A 138 6.23 -17.96 6.75
N LYS A 139 7.12 -18.84 6.26
CA LYS A 139 7.98 -18.57 5.09
C LYS A 139 7.15 -18.70 3.80
N GLY A 140 6.81 -17.57 3.20
CA GLY A 140 5.89 -17.45 2.06
C GLY A 140 5.02 -16.20 2.26
N GLY A 141 4.61 -15.51 1.20
CA GLY A 141 3.73 -14.33 1.30
C GLY A 141 2.45 -14.63 2.07
#